data_AF-A0A9Q1H5C6-F1
#
_entry.id   AF-A0A9Q1H5C6-F1
#
_cell.length_a   1.000
_cell.length_b   1.000
_cell.length_c   1.000
_cell.angle_alpha   90.00
_cell.angle_beta   90.00
_cell.angle_gamma   90.00
#
_symmetry.space_group_name_H-M   'P 1'
#
loop_
_entity.id
_entity.type
_entity.pdbx_description
1 polymer ?
#
loop_
_entity_poly.entity_id
_entity_poly.type
_entity_poly.pdbx_seq_one_letter_code
_entity_poly.pdbx_strand_id
1 'polypeptide(L)'
;MSKSWSMIDTNMGARTIEEIIQCSNKRANDPLKYNCVEEPVFRSVPIYKVIPDTLHLCLRISDQLVGHIISYLRKMDNIGKCSVTKKKLLTSKHIHRFENFIHDVVGIYDWKFYVSKDGKLEYRSFRGPEHRKLLENIDLDILIPSHPKLLELKKLCRDFPLLMSEMDKHLSEVQVVHLQTSAKKWVDLYYQANCSTDITPYMHVLAFHLPEAMKLHGNVSHFCQQSLEKVNDLVTKWYHRSTNFGRNAMGQIMAKQYRLHLLADRCTRKKKLVNSV
;
A
#
# COMPACT_ATOMS: atom_id res chain seq x y z
N MET A 1 14.27 -23.93 17.45
CA MET A 1 15.31 -23.33 16.58
C MET A 1 14.67 -22.20 15.80
N SER A 2 15.10 -20.95 15.98
CA SER A 2 14.65 -19.86 15.10
C SER A 2 15.33 -20.04 13.75
N LYS A 3 14.57 -20.38 12.71
CA LYS A 3 15.10 -20.39 11.33
C LYS A 3 15.49 -18.95 10.96
N SER A 4 16.75 -18.72 10.65
CA SER A 4 17.23 -17.46 10.07
C SER A 4 17.00 -17.50 8.57
N TRP A 5 16.52 -16.40 8.00
CA TRP A 5 16.24 -16.26 6.57
C TRP A 5 17.08 -15.11 5.99
N SER A 6 17.36 -15.17 4.69
CA SER A 6 18.06 -14.12 3.96
C SER A 6 17.59 -14.05 2.51
N MET A 7 17.54 -12.84 1.94
CA MET A 7 17.31 -12.61 0.51
C MET A 7 18.54 -12.82 -0.37
N ILE A 8 19.74 -12.97 0.22
CA ILE A 8 21.01 -13.10 -0.53
C ILE A 8 21.76 -14.40 -0.27
N ASP A 9 21.56 -15.03 0.90
CA ASP A 9 22.28 -16.24 1.27
C ASP A 9 21.43 -17.49 1.01
N THR A 10 21.87 -18.32 0.08
CA THR A 10 21.20 -19.55 -0.32
C THR A 10 21.17 -20.60 0.80
N ASN A 11 22.16 -20.58 1.71
CA ASN A 11 22.15 -21.44 2.90
C ASN A 11 21.09 -21.01 3.92
N MET A 12 20.64 -19.76 3.85
CA MET A 12 19.55 -19.20 4.65
C MET A 12 18.25 -19.06 3.85
N GLY A 13 18.09 -19.85 2.78
CA GLY A 13 16.83 -19.98 2.05
C GLY A 13 16.60 -18.96 0.93
N ALA A 14 17.60 -18.13 0.59
CA ALA A 14 17.54 -17.35 -0.66
C ALA A 14 17.52 -18.32 -1.86
N ARG A 15 16.73 -17.98 -2.89
CA ARG A 15 16.73 -18.75 -4.16
C ARG A 15 17.43 -17.97 -5.27
N THR A 16 18.17 -18.68 -6.11
CA THR A 16 18.70 -18.12 -7.36
C THR A 16 17.59 -17.97 -8.41
N ILE A 17 17.86 -17.21 -9.47
CA ILE A 17 16.92 -17.08 -10.59
C ILE A 17 16.74 -18.44 -11.29
N GLU A 18 17.83 -19.19 -11.43
CA GLU A 18 17.83 -20.52 -12.02
C GLU A 18 16.96 -21.49 -11.21
N GLU A 19 17.08 -21.47 -9.88
CA GLU A 19 16.23 -22.27 -9.00
C GLU A 19 14.75 -21.88 -9.12
N ILE A 20 14.44 -20.59 -9.21
CA ILE A 20 13.05 -20.12 -9.40
C ILE A 20 12.48 -20.62 -10.73
N ILE A 21 13.24 -20.53 -11.81
CA ILE A 21 12.85 -21.04 -13.15
C ILE A 21 12.64 -22.56 -13.11
N GLN A 22 13.53 -23.31 -12.45
CA GLN A 22 13.36 -24.75 -12.30
C GLN A 22 12.10 -25.08 -11.49
N CYS A 23 11.83 -24.32 -10.42
CA CYS A 23 10.66 -24.52 -9.59
C CYS A 23 9.36 -24.18 -10.34
N SER A 24 9.29 -23.10 -11.11
CA SER A 24 8.08 -22.69 -11.83
C SER A 24 7.63 -23.70 -12.88
N ASN A 25 8.59 -24.39 -13.50
CA ASN A 25 8.36 -25.43 -14.50
C ASN A 25 7.82 -26.76 -13.91
N LYS A 26 7.75 -26.88 -12.58
CA LYS A 26 7.16 -28.06 -11.93
C LYS A 26 5.64 -28.06 -11.99
N ARG A 27 5.06 -29.27 -11.85
CA ARG A 27 3.60 -29.45 -11.76
C ARG A 27 3.05 -28.79 -10.50
N ALA A 28 1.81 -28.33 -10.54
CA ALA A 28 1.18 -27.59 -9.44
C ALA A 28 1.20 -28.31 -8.08
N ASN A 29 1.18 -29.65 -8.09
CA ASN A 29 1.21 -30.51 -6.91
C ASN A 29 2.60 -31.07 -6.57
N ASP A 30 3.66 -30.65 -7.28
CA ASP A 30 5.02 -31.04 -6.96
C ASP A 30 5.44 -30.33 -5.66
N PRO A 31 5.86 -31.06 -4.61
CA PRO A 31 6.25 -30.46 -3.33
C PRO A 31 7.45 -29.50 -3.44
N LEU A 32 8.21 -29.59 -4.53
CA LEU A 32 9.35 -28.73 -4.82
C LEU A 32 8.99 -27.57 -5.77
N LYS A 33 7.72 -27.42 -6.20
CA LYS A 33 7.28 -26.21 -6.92
C LYS A 33 7.35 -24.97 -6.02
N TYR A 34 7.16 -25.17 -4.72
CA TYR A 34 7.04 -24.09 -3.73
C TYR A 34 6.00 -23.04 -4.18
N ASN A 35 6.20 -21.77 -3.81
CA ASN A 35 5.34 -20.65 -4.24
C ASN A 35 5.78 -20.06 -5.59
N CYS A 36 6.57 -20.79 -6.40
CA CYS A 36 7.02 -20.33 -7.72
C CYS A 36 5.98 -20.73 -8.77
N VAL A 37 5.08 -19.82 -9.10
CA VAL A 37 4.01 -20.09 -10.08
C VAL A 37 4.52 -19.93 -11.51
N GLU A 38 5.24 -18.84 -11.75
CA GLU A 38 5.69 -18.40 -13.08
C GLU A 38 7.18 -18.09 -13.08
N GLU A 39 7.77 -18.09 -14.28
CA GLU A 39 9.15 -17.66 -14.47
C GLU A 39 9.29 -16.14 -14.27
N PRO A 40 10.42 -15.65 -13.73
CA PRO A 40 10.66 -14.21 -13.61
C PRO A 40 10.71 -13.53 -14.97
N VAL A 41 10.01 -12.41 -15.11
CA VAL A 41 10.01 -11.59 -16.33
C VAL A 41 11.43 -11.11 -16.67
N PHE A 42 12.20 -10.72 -15.65
CA PHE A 42 13.58 -10.26 -15.79
C PHE A 42 14.56 -11.29 -15.23
N ARG A 43 15.00 -12.21 -16.07
CA ARG A 43 15.97 -13.26 -15.68
C ARG A 43 17.37 -12.72 -15.35
N SER A 44 17.70 -11.53 -15.85
CA SER A 44 19.00 -10.89 -15.60
C SER A 44 19.04 -10.02 -14.34
N VAL A 45 17.89 -9.82 -13.67
CA VAL A 45 17.81 -8.99 -12.46
C VAL A 45 17.81 -9.92 -11.24
N PRO A 46 18.87 -9.91 -10.42
CA PRO A 46 18.90 -10.70 -9.19
C PRO A 46 17.75 -10.32 -8.24
N ILE A 47 17.20 -11.30 -7.51
CA ILE A 47 16.06 -11.11 -6.62
C ILE A 47 16.31 -10.05 -5.55
N TYR A 48 17.51 -9.98 -4.99
CA TYR A 48 17.85 -8.98 -3.97
C TYR A 48 17.85 -7.52 -4.50
N LYS A 49 17.78 -7.33 -5.84
CA LYS A 49 17.59 -6.01 -6.47
C LYS A 49 16.12 -5.67 -6.73
N VAL A 50 15.20 -6.59 -6.45
CA VAL A 50 13.76 -6.34 -6.48
C VAL A 50 13.35 -5.79 -5.12
N ILE A 51 13.21 -4.46 -5.04
CA ILE A 51 12.98 -3.76 -3.79
C ILE A 51 11.47 -3.59 -3.56
N PRO A 52 10.95 -3.87 -2.35
CA PRO A 52 9.56 -3.63 -2.04
C PRO A 52 9.12 -2.19 -2.27
N ASP A 53 8.00 -1.99 -2.96
CA ASP A 53 7.40 -0.66 -3.06
C ASP A 53 6.68 -0.30 -1.76
N THR A 54 7.25 0.65 -1.03
CA THR A 54 6.72 1.12 0.26
C THR A 54 5.37 1.81 0.11
N LEU A 55 5.08 2.45 -1.02
CA LEU A 55 3.80 3.12 -1.26
C LEU A 55 2.65 2.11 -1.24
N HIS A 56 2.72 1.12 -2.14
CA HIS A 56 1.68 0.10 -2.23
C HIS A 56 1.63 -0.81 -1.01
N LEU A 57 2.78 -1.10 -0.39
CA LEU A 57 2.81 -1.82 0.89
C LEU A 57 1.97 -1.11 1.95
N CYS A 58 2.17 0.20 2.12
CA CYS A 58 1.43 0.98 3.12
C CYS A 58 -0.07 1.07 2.79
N LEU A 59 -0.42 1.31 1.52
CA LEU A 59 -1.81 1.36 1.06
C LEU A 59 -2.54 0.05 1.37
N ARG A 60 -1.94 -1.09 0.99
CA ARG A 60 -2.58 -2.40 1.10
C ARG A 60 -2.78 -2.83 2.55
N ILE A 61 -1.84 -2.52 3.44
CA ILE A 61 -1.99 -2.81 4.87
C ILE A 61 -3.04 -1.88 5.49
N SER A 62 -3.04 -0.59 5.12
CA SER A 62 -4.05 0.36 5.60
C SER A 62 -5.47 -0.05 5.18
N ASP A 63 -5.64 -0.49 3.93
CA ASP A 63 -6.90 -1.03 3.42
C ASP A 63 -7.40 -2.22 4.23
N GLN A 64 -6.51 -3.11 4.69
CA GLN A 64 -6.90 -4.25 5.54
C GLN A 64 -7.41 -3.78 6.91
N LEU A 65 -6.72 -2.84 7.57
CA LEU A 65 -7.16 -2.29 8.85
C LEU A 65 -8.52 -1.61 8.74
N VAL A 66 -8.67 -0.72 7.75
CA VAL A 66 -9.91 0.01 7.52
C VAL A 66 -11.03 -0.94 7.09
N GLY A 67 -10.72 -1.91 6.23
CA GLY A 67 -11.65 -2.95 5.82
C GLY A 67 -12.16 -3.79 6.98
N HIS A 68 -11.33 -4.07 7.99
CA HIS A 68 -11.75 -4.76 9.20
C HIS A 68 -12.76 -3.94 10.00
N ILE A 69 -12.48 -2.64 10.21
CA ILE A 69 -13.39 -1.72 10.91
C ILE A 69 -14.72 -1.62 10.18
N ILE A 70 -14.69 -1.41 8.86
CA ILE A 70 -15.90 -1.35 8.02
C ILE A 70 -16.68 -2.67 8.08
N SER A 71 -15.99 -3.82 8.04
CA SER A 71 -16.62 -5.15 8.16
C SER A 71 -17.35 -5.30 9.49
N TYR A 72 -16.78 -4.82 10.59
CA TYR A 72 -17.45 -4.83 11.89
C TYR A 72 -18.66 -3.91 11.92
N LEU A 73 -18.55 -2.68 11.42
CA LEU A 73 -19.68 -1.74 11.33
C LEU A 73 -20.84 -2.31 10.51
N ARG A 74 -20.53 -2.97 9.38
CA ARG A 74 -21.52 -3.69 8.57
C ARG A 74 -22.25 -4.76 9.39
N LYS A 75 -21.53 -5.54 10.20
CA LYS A 75 -22.16 -6.54 11.07
C LYS A 75 -23.10 -5.90 12.08
N MET A 76 -22.71 -4.77 12.70
CA MET A 76 -23.57 -4.04 13.64
C MET A 76 -24.87 -3.54 12.98
N ASP A 77 -24.80 -3.12 11.72
CA ASP A 77 -25.96 -2.71 10.93
C ASP A 77 -26.73 -3.89 10.29
N ASN A 78 -26.36 -5.14 10.57
CA ASN A 78 -26.91 -6.35 9.94
C ASN A 78 -26.82 -6.33 8.40
N ILE A 79 -25.69 -5.82 7.88
CA ILE A 79 -25.36 -5.81 6.46
C ILE A 79 -24.46 -6.99 6.13
N GLY A 80 -25.06 -8.06 5.61
CA GLY A 80 -24.35 -9.25 5.17
C GLY A 80 -23.57 -9.06 3.85
N LYS A 81 -23.16 -10.19 3.27
CA LYS A 81 -22.53 -10.25 1.93
C LYS A 81 -23.57 -10.19 0.78
N CYS A 82 -24.86 -10.30 1.10
CA CYS A 82 -25.96 -10.29 0.14
C CYS A 82 -26.25 -8.89 -0.41
N SER A 83 -27.15 -8.82 -1.40
CA SER A 83 -27.63 -7.55 -1.96
C SER A 83 -28.20 -6.63 -0.88
N VAL A 84 -27.72 -5.40 -0.84
CA VAL A 84 -28.08 -4.33 0.08
C VAL A 84 -28.95 -3.35 -0.70
N THR A 85 -30.14 -3.05 -0.18
CA THR A 85 -31.01 -2.04 -0.80
C THR A 85 -30.55 -0.62 -0.41
N LYS A 86 -30.83 0.37 -1.26
CA LYS A 86 -30.60 1.78 -0.92
C LYS A 86 -31.33 2.19 0.37
N LYS A 87 -32.54 1.66 0.59
CA LYS A 87 -33.31 1.88 1.82
C LYS A 87 -32.58 1.35 3.05
N LYS A 88 -31.95 0.17 2.95
CA LYS A 88 -31.15 -0.39 4.04
C LYS A 88 -29.93 0.46 4.34
N LEU A 89 -29.23 0.95 3.31
CA LEU A 89 -28.10 1.87 3.50
C LEU A 89 -28.55 3.12 4.28
N LEU A 90 -29.65 3.76 3.88
CA LEU A 90 -30.20 4.96 4.54
C LEU A 90 -30.52 4.78 6.05
N THR A 91 -30.78 3.56 6.51
CA THR A 91 -31.06 3.28 7.93
C THR A 91 -29.88 2.71 8.71
N SER A 92 -28.71 2.59 8.07
CA SER A 92 -27.51 1.96 8.65
C SER A 92 -26.72 2.96 9.51
N LYS A 93 -27.01 2.97 10.82
CA LYS A 93 -26.47 3.95 11.78
C LYS A 93 -24.95 3.90 11.88
N HIS A 94 -24.36 2.71 11.90
CA HIS A 94 -22.92 2.53 12.13
C HIS A 94 -22.11 2.91 10.90
N ILE A 95 -22.63 2.61 9.70
CA ILE A 95 -22.07 3.05 8.43
C ILE A 95 -22.07 4.58 8.33
N HIS A 96 -23.20 5.24 8.58
CA HIS A 96 -23.26 6.72 8.54
C HIS A 96 -22.40 7.36 9.62
N ARG A 97 -22.24 6.73 10.79
CA ARG A 97 -21.29 7.22 11.82
C ARG A 97 -19.86 7.28 11.25
N PHE A 98 -19.45 6.26 10.51
CA PHE A 98 -18.14 6.25 9.88
C PHE A 98 -18.04 7.30 8.77
N GLU A 99 -19.05 7.45 7.91
CA GLU A 99 -19.07 8.53 6.90
C GLU A 99 -18.95 9.91 7.53
N ASN A 100 -19.75 10.20 8.57
CA ASN A 100 -19.70 11.47 9.29
C ASN A 100 -18.32 11.69 9.93
N PHE A 101 -17.71 10.65 10.51
CA PHE A 101 -16.35 10.73 11.04
C PHE A 101 -15.33 11.08 9.93
N ILE A 102 -15.42 10.45 8.77
CA ILE A 102 -14.56 10.73 7.62
C ILE A 102 -14.74 12.18 7.14
N HIS A 103 -15.96 12.68 7.12
CA HIS A 103 -16.29 14.04 6.70
C HIS A 103 -15.86 15.09 7.73
N ASP A 104 -16.28 14.94 8.98
CA ASP A 104 -16.18 15.97 10.02
C ASP A 104 -14.82 15.98 10.73
N VAL A 105 -14.22 14.80 10.94
CA VAL A 105 -12.94 14.67 11.66
C VAL A 105 -11.78 14.53 10.68
N VAL A 106 -11.90 13.62 9.70
CA VAL A 106 -10.82 13.41 8.72
C VAL A 106 -10.85 14.47 7.60
N GLY A 107 -11.96 15.18 7.39
CA GLY A 107 -12.05 16.25 6.39
C GLY A 107 -12.01 15.75 4.94
N ILE A 108 -12.57 14.57 4.66
CA ILE A 108 -12.65 13.99 3.32
C ILE A 108 -14.12 14.00 2.87
N TYR A 109 -14.53 15.13 2.28
CA TYR A 109 -15.94 15.45 2.01
C TYR A 109 -16.60 14.63 0.88
N ASP A 110 -15.81 14.09 -0.05
CA ASP A 110 -16.29 13.35 -1.21
C ASP A 110 -16.35 11.83 -0.99
N TRP A 111 -15.96 11.35 0.21
CA TRP A 111 -15.96 9.93 0.54
C TRP A 111 -17.31 9.49 1.10
N LYS A 112 -17.89 8.44 0.53
CA LYS A 112 -19.17 7.85 0.96
C LYS A 112 -19.31 6.41 0.51
N PHE A 113 -20.16 5.68 1.20
CA PHE A 113 -20.69 4.41 0.76
C PHE A 113 -21.76 4.61 -0.32
N TYR A 114 -21.88 3.63 -1.19
CA TYR A 114 -22.93 3.55 -2.18
C TYR A 114 -23.30 2.09 -2.44
N VAL A 115 -24.50 1.89 -2.97
CA VAL A 115 -24.93 0.57 -3.45
C VAL A 115 -24.62 0.49 -4.94
N SER A 116 -23.79 -0.46 -5.34
CA SER A 116 -23.44 -0.69 -6.74
C SER A 116 -24.61 -1.27 -7.52
N LYS A 117 -24.48 -1.37 -8.85
CA LYS A 117 -25.53 -1.91 -9.73
C LYS A 117 -25.91 -3.35 -9.36
N ASP A 118 -24.96 -4.11 -8.83
CA ASP A 118 -25.14 -5.49 -8.39
C ASP A 118 -25.72 -5.59 -6.97
N GLY A 119 -26.10 -4.46 -6.37
CA GLY A 119 -26.63 -4.40 -5.01
C GLY A 119 -25.56 -4.55 -3.93
N LYS A 120 -24.27 -4.42 -4.24
CA LYS A 120 -23.22 -4.54 -3.22
C LYS A 120 -22.99 -3.19 -2.56
N LEU A 121 -22.79 -3.18 -1.24
CA LEU A 121 -22.31 -2.00 -0.55
C LEU A 121 -20.82 -1.81 -0.85
N GLU A 122 -20.50 -0.70 -1.50
CA GLU A 122 -19.17 -0.34 -1.95
C GLU A 122 -18.81 1.07 -1.49
N TYR A 123 -17.52 1.39 -1.57
CA TYR A 123 -16.96 2.70 -1.28
C TYR A 123 -15.71 2.87 -2.13
N ARG A 124 -15.32 4.12 -2.40
CA ARG A 124 -14.04 4.38 -3.07
C ARG A 124 -12.87 4.05 -2.13
N SER A 125 -11.81 3.45 -2.65
CA SER A 125 -10.57 3.32 -1.87
C SER A 125 -10.05 4.69 -1.42
N PHE A 126 -9.38 4.69 -0.26
CA PHE A 126 -8.68 5.88 0.20
C PHE A 126 -7.39 6.05 -0.60
N ARG A 127 -7.01 7.30 -0.85
CA ARG A 127 -5.73 7.64 -1.47
C ARG A 127 -4.62 7.61 -0.42
N GLY A 128 -3.36 7.55 -0.83
CA GLY A 128 -2.22 7.52 0.10
C GLY A 128 -2.27 8.56 1.22
N PRO A 129 -2.43 9.86 0.91
CA PRO A 129 -2.56 10.90 1.94
C PRO A 129 -3.80 10.73 2.83
N GLU A 130 -4.89 10.21 2.28
CA GLU A 130 -6.14 10.00 3.00
C GLU A 130 -6.04 8.85 4.01
N HIS A 131 -5.35 7.74 3.66
CA HIS A 131 -5.09 6.65 4.60
C HIS A 131 -4.29 7.13 5.81
N ARG A 132 -3.22 7.91 5.57
CA ARG A 132 -2.41 8.47 6.65
C ARG A 132 -3.27 9.35 7.56
N LYS A 133 -4.04 10.29 6.97
CA LYS A 133 -4.91 11.18 7.72
C LYS A 133 -5.98 10.42 8.51
N LEU A 134 -6.58 9.39 7.93
CA LEU A 134 -7.55 8.53 8.59
C LEU A 134 -6.93 7.83 9.80
N LEU A 135 -5.81 7.13 9.63
CA LEU A 135 -5.19 6.36 10.71
C LEU A 135 -4.64 7.25 11.84
N GLU A 136 -4.15 8.45 11.51
CA GLU A 136 -3.67 9.43 12.51
C GLU A 136 -4.81 10.01 13.38
N ASN A 137 -6.03 10.08 12.85
CA ASN A 137 -7.16 10.71 13.54
C ASN A 137 -8.19 9.70 14.05
N ILE A 138 -7.99 8.39 13.82
CA ILE A 138 -9.02 7.39 14.05
C ILE A 138 -9.39 7.26 15.54
N ASP A 139 -10.67 7.41 15.83
CA ASP A 139 -11.23 7.19 17.17
C ASP A 139 -12.10 5.94 17.17
N LEU A 140 -11.51 4.82 17.60
CA LEU A 140 -12.23 3.54 17.67
C LEU A 140 -13.20 3.46 18.85
N ASP A 141 -13.03 4.28 19.89
CA ASP A 141 -13.98 4.31 21.01
C ASP A 141 -15.32 4.91 20.53
N ILE A 142 -15.27 5.89 19.62
CA ILE A 142 -16.47 6.44 18.98
C ILE A 142 -17.03 5.48 17.92
N LEU A 143 -16.16 4.94 17.07
CA LEU A 143 -16.60 4.15 15.91
C LEU A 143 -17.14 2.77 16.31
N ILE A 144 -16.42 2.04 17.16
CA ILE A 144 -16.67 0.63 17.49
C ILE A 144 -16.51 0.33 18.99
N PRO A 145 -17.23 1.05 19.90
CA PRO A 145 -17.01 0.97 21.36
C PRO A 145 -17.16 -0.43 21.95
N SER A 146 -17.99 -1.28 21.34
CA SER A 146 -18.29 -2.63 21.83
C SER A 146 -17.45 -3.72 21.16
N HIS A 147 -16.37 -3.36 20.45
CA HIS A 147 -15.51 -4.35 19.79
C HIS A 147 -14.76 -5.20 20.83
N PRO A 148 -14.82 -6.54 20.77
CA PRO A 148 -14.15 -7.41 21.75
C PRO A 148 -12.62 -7.26 21.80
N LYS A 149 -12.04 -6.76 20.70
CA LYS A 149 -10.60 -6.52 20.50
C LYS A 149 -10.24 -5.05 20.35
N LEU A 150 -11.03 -4.17 20.97
CA LEU A 150 -10.89 -2.71 20.80
C LEU A 150 -9.48 -2.22 21.15
N LEU A 151 -8.90 -2.71 22.24
CA LEU A 151 -7.56 -2.29 22.69
C LEU A 151 -6.47 -2.69 21.69
N GLU A 152 -6.53 -3.90 21.17
CA GLU A 152 -5.61 -4.40 20.15
C GLU A 152 -5.75 -3.61 18.85
N LEU A 153 -6.98 -3.33 18.39
CA LEU A 153 -7.21 -2.51 17.20
C LEU A 153 -6.70 -1.07 17.37
N LYS A 154 -6.94 -0.44 18.54
CA LYS A 154 -6.41 0.91 18.83
C LYS A 154 -4.90 0.93 18.75
N LYS A 155 -4.25 -0.10 19.31
CA LYS A 155 -2.80 -0.27 19.24
C LYS A 155 -2.32 -0.45 17.79
N LEU A 156 -3.00 -1.28 17.00
CA LEU A 156 -2.66 -1.48 15.57
C LEU A 156 -2.74 -0.19 14.76
N CYS A 157 -3.85 0.55 14.90
CA CYS A 157 -4.06 1.82 14.20
C CYS A 157 -3.06 2.90 14.62
N ARG A 158 -2.66 2.94 15.89
CA ARG A 158 -1.65 3.90 16.39
C ARG A 158 -0.23 3.53 15.95
N ASP A 159 0.13 2.25 16.04
CA ASP A 159 1.51 1.82 15.82
C ASP A 159 1.86 1.74 14.32
N PHE A 160 0.88 1.51 13.43
CA PHE A 160 1.15 1.39 12.00
C PHE A 160 1.68 2.69 11.34
N PRO A 161 1.09 3.87 11.55
CA PRO A 161 1.65 5.14 11.07
C PRO A 161 3.10 5.40 11.54
N LEU A 162 3.44 4.96 12.76
CA LEU A 162 4.81 5.05 13.27
C LEU A 162 5.76 4.19 12.42
N LEU A 163 5.38 2.94 12.14
CA LEU A 163 6.14 2.06 11.24
C LEU A 163 6.31 2.70 9.86
N MET A 164 5.23 3.23 9.27
CA MET A 164 5.28 3.90 7.96
C MET A 164 6.29 5.05 7.95
N SER A 165 6.31 5.86 9.01
CA SER A 165 7.22 7.01 9.10
C SER A 165 8.70 6.62 9.16
N GLU A 166 9.03 5.45 9.70
CA GLU A 166 10.41 4.96 9.76
C GLU A 166 10.91 4.45 8.40
N MET A 167 10.01 3.96 7.54
CA MET A 167 10.37 3.43 6.21
C MET A 167 10.90 4.51 5.26
N ASP A 168 10.51 5.76 5.49
CA ASP A 168 10.91 6.91 4.66
C ASP A 168 12.29 7.48 5.08
N LYS A 169 12.88 6.97 6.17
CA LYS A 169 14.10 7.50 6.77
C LYS A 169 15.33 6.70 6.37
N HIS A 170 16.48 7.38 6.42
CA HIS A 170 17.76 6.70 6.46
C HIS A 170 18.01 6.20 7.89
N LEU A 171 18.04 4.88 8.07
CA LEU A 171 18.19 4.24 9.38
C LEU A 171 19.56 3.57 9.49
N SER A 172 20.16 3.65 10.68
CA SER A 172 21.30 2.80 11.05
C SER A 172 20.89 1.33 11.17
N GLU A 173 21.86 0.42 11.13
CA GLU A 173 21.58 -1.03 11.22
C GLU A 173 20.80 -1.41 12.49
N VAL A 174 21.14 -0.80 13.64
CA VAL A 174 20.44 -1.00 14.91
C VAL A 174 18.97 -0.55 14.82
N GLN A 175 18.73 0.59 14.18
CA GLN A 175 17.37 1.10 13.95
C GLN A 175 16.58 0.19 13.00
N VAL A 176 17.22 -0.37 11.98
CA VAL A 176 16.58 -1.34 11.08
C VAL A 176 16.20 -2.62 11.82
N VAL A 177 17.03 -3.11 12.73
CA VAL A 177 16.68 -4.25 13.60
C VAL A 177 15.50 -3.91 14.51
N HIS A 178 15.49 -2.73 15.11
CA HIS A 178 14.36 -2.27 15.92
C HIS A 178 13.06 -2.16 15.11
N LEU A 179 13.13 -1.62 13.88
CA LEU A 179 12.01 -1.58 12.95
C LEU A 179 11.50 -3.00 12.64
N GLN A 180 12.39 -3.95 12.36
CA GLN A 180 12.03 -5.34 12.11
C GLN A 180 11.31 -5.97 13.31
N THR A 181 11.83 -5.78 14.53
CA THR A 181 11.19 -6.29 15.75
C THR A 181 9.82 -5.67 15.95
N SER A 182 9.67 -4.37 15.70
CA SER A 182 8.41 -3.65 15.83
C SER A 182 7.39 -4.11 14.79
N ALA A 183 7.81 -4.29 13.53
CA ALA A 183 7.00 -4.82 12.45
C ALA A 183 6.50 -6.23 12.74
N LYS A 184 7.36 -7.13 13.23
CA LYS A 184 6.97 -8.49 13.64
C LYS A 184 5.93 -8.48 14.74
N LYS A 185 6.17 -7.71 15.82
CA LYS A 185 5.20 -7.55 16.91
C LYS A 185 3.86 -6.98 16.44
N TRP A 186 3.90 -6.06 15.47
CA TRP A 186 2.69 -5.49 14.87
C TRP A 186 1.91 -6.54 14.07
N VAL A 187 2.58 -7.36 13.27
CA VAL A 187 1.96 -8.46 12.51
C VAL A 187 1.38 -9.52 13.44
N ASP A 188 2.09 -9.86 14.52
CA ASP A 188 1.59 -10.80 15.55
C ASP A 188 0.32 -10.25 16.22
N LEU A 189 0.31 -8.96 16.56
CA LEU A 189 -0.87 -8.30 17.12
C LEU A 189 -2.03 -8.27 16.12
N TYR A 190 -1.75 -8.05 14.83
CA TYR A 190 -2.76 -8.05 13.77
C TYR A 190 -3.47 -9.40 13.68
N TYR A 191 -2.69 -10.48 13.77
CA TYR A 191 -3.21 -11.85 13.83
C TYR A 191 -4.05 -12.08 15.10
N GLN A 192 -3.54 -11.69 16.27
CA GLN A 192 -4.23 -11.86 17.56
C GLN A 192 -5.52 -11.05 17.68
N ALA A 193 -5.58 -9.88 17.04
CA ALA A 193 -6.79 -9.07 16.94
C ALA A 193 -7.86 -9.70 16.05
N ASN A 194 -7.55 -10.83 15.39
CA ASN A 194 -8.41 -11.53 14.44
C ASN A 194 -8.91 -10.59 13.32
N CYS A 195 -8.02 -9.69 12.87
CA CYS A 195 -8.34 -8.77 11.78
C CYS A 195 -8.68 -9.53 10.49
N SER A 196 -7.94 -10.64 10.28
CA SER A 196 -8.08 -11.60 9.20
C SER A 196 -7.64 -12.98 9.70
N THR A 197 -8.13 -14.03 9.06
CA THR A 197 -7.59 -15.39 9.25
C THR A 197 -6.16 -15.53 8.74
N ASP A 198 -5.77 -14.66 7.79
CA ASP A 198 -4.54 -14.77 7.04
C ASP A 198 -3.70 -13.49 7.11
N ILE A 199 -2.37 -13.69 7.16
CA ILE A 199 -1.37 -12.62 6.99
C ILE A 199 -1.17 -12.37 5.49
N THR A 200 -1.27 -11.10 5.08
CA THR A 200 -1.11 -10.75 3.67
C THR A 200 0.36 -10.78 3.24
N PRO A 201 0.65 -10.97 1.93
CA PRO A 201 2.02 -10.86 1.41
C PRO A 201 2.71 -9.54 1.77
N TYR A 202 1.97 -8.43 1.82
CA TYR A 202 2.52 -7.12 2.19
C TYR A 202 2.94 -7.05 3.66
N MET A 203 2.19 -7.69 4.57
CA MET A 203 2.57 -7.80 5.99
C MET A 203 3.80 -8.70 6.17
N HIS A 204 3.89 -9.78 5.40
CA HIS A 204 5.08 -10.62 5.38
C HIS A 204 6.31 -9.83 4.89
N VAL A 205 6.19 -9.12 3.77
CA VAL A 205 7.24 -8.26 3.23
C VAL A 205 7.65 -7.20 4.26
N LEU A 206 6.71 -6.55 4.92
CA LEU A 206 6.96 -5.57 5.99
C LEU A 206 7.85 -6.14 7.12
N ALA A 207 7.53 -7.34 7.61
CA ALA A 207 8.20 -7.92 8.77
C ALA A 207 9.53 -8.62 8.44
N PHE A 208 9.70 -9.14 7.22
CA PHE A 208 10.81 -10.01 6.87
C PHE A 208 11.72 -9.43 5.77
N HIS A 209 11.16 -8.88 4.69
CA HIS A 209 11.95 -8.48 3.53
C HIS A 209 12.33 -7.00 3.50
N LEU A 210 11.46 -6.12 4.00
CA LEU A 210 11.71 -4.69 4.04
C LEU A 210 12.96 -4.34 4.87
N PRO A 211 13.17 -4.91 6.08
CA PRO A 211 14.38 -4.62 6.85
C PRO A 211 15.66 -5.11 6.16
N GLU A 212 15.61 -6.25 5.48
CA GLU A 212 16.76 -6.75 4.71
C GLU A 212 17.06 -5.84 3.51
N ALA A 213 16.03 -5.38 2.80
CA ALA A 213 16.20 -4.40 1.73
C ALA A 213 16.82 -3.09 2.25
N MET A 214 16.42 -2.63 3.44
CA MET A 214 17.02 -1.44 4.07
C MET A 214 18.48 -1.65 4.46
N LYS A 215 18.85 -2.84 4.94
CA LYS A 215 20.26 -3.18 5.23
C LYS A 215 21.11 -3.17 3.96
N LEU A 216 20.57 -3.68 2.85
CA LEU A 216 21.30 -3.81 1.59
C LEU A 216 21.38 -2.50 0.81
N HIS A 217 20.31 -1.72 0.78
CA HIS A 217 20.15 -0.56 -0.12
C HIS A 217 20.01 0.78 0.61
N GLY A 218 19.98 0.79 1.95
CA GLY A 218 19.78 1.98 2.76
C GLY A 218 18.33 2.46 2.74
N ASN A 219 18.11 3.72 2.35
CA ASN A 219 16.76 4.28 2.33
C ASN A 219 15.96 3.74 1.14
N VAL A 220 15.01 2.85 1.42
CA VAL A 220 14.16 2.19 0.41
C VAL A 220 13.12 3.13 -0.23
N SER A 221 12.83 4.28 0.38
CA SER A 221 11.89 5.26 -0.20
C SER A 221 12.35 5.82 -1.54
N HIS A 222 13.66 5.79 -1.83
CA HIS A 222 14.21 6.16 -3.13
C HIS A 222 13.70 5.28 -4.28
N PHE A 223 13.23 4.08 -3.98
CA PHE A 223 12.72 3.11 -4.95
C PHE A 223 11.18 3.07 -5.01
N CYS A 224 10.49 3.92 -4.25
CA CYS A 224 9.02 3.91 -4.23
C CYS A 224 8.42 4.37 -5.56
N GLN A 225 7.23 3.88 -5.89
CA GLN A 225 6.58 4.19 -7.17
C GLN A 225 5.77 5.51 -7.15
N GLN A 226 5.88 6.32 -6.11
CA GLN A 226 5.09 7.56 -5.96
C GLN A 226 5.28 8.54 -7.12
N SER A 227 6.50 8.65 -7.65
CA SER A 227 6.79 9.52 -8.79
C SER A 227 6.13 9.03 -10.08
N LEU A 228 6.04 7.72 -10.29
CA LEU A 228 5.37 7.13 -11.45
C LEU A 228 3.85 7.38 -11.38
N GLU A 229 3.23 7.22 -10.22
CA GLU A 229 1.79 7.51 -10.03
C GLU A 229 1.47 8.97 -10.35
N LYS A 230 2.31 9.92 -9.93
CA LYS A 230 2.15 11.34 -10.26
C LYS A 230 2.29 11.61 -11.77
N VAL A 231 3.20 10.91 -12.44
CA VAL A 231 3.35 11.01 -13.90
C VAL A 231 2.11 10.46 -14.59
N ASN A 232 1.57 9.32 -14.14
CA ASN A 232 0.32 8.75 -14.66
C ASN A 232 -0.87 9.72 -14.52
N ASP A 233 -1.00 10.38 -13.37
CA ASP A 233 -2.01 11.42 -13.14
C ASP A 233 -1.86 12.60 -14.12
N LEU A 234 -0.64 13.05 -14.36
CA LEU A 234 -0.34 14.14 -15.29
C LEU A 234 -0.64 13.75 -16.74
N VAL A 235 -0.20 12.56 -17.16
CA VAL A 235 -0.44 12.02 -18.51
C VAL A 235 -1.94 11.87 -18.75
N THR A 236 -2.70 11.32 -17.79
CA THR A 236 -4.16 11.23 -17.85
C THR A 236 -4.81 12.60 -18.02
N LYS A 237 -4.37 13.60 -17.24
CA LYS A 237 -4.87 14.99 -17.39
C LYS A 237 -4.54 15.55 -18.78
N TRP A 238 -3.34 15.32 -19.30
CA TRP A 238 -2.97 15.80 -20.63
C TRP A 238 -3.76 15.11 -21.73
N TYR A 239 -3.96 13.80 -21.62
CA TYR A 239 -4.81 13.06 -22.53
C TYR A 239 -6.19 13.71 -22.64
N HIS A 240 -6.85 13.94 -21.50
CA HIS A 240 -8.21 14.48 -21.51
C HIS A 240 -8.33 15.98 -21.83
N ARG A 241 -7.33 16.79 -21.49
CA ARG A 241 -7.43 18.27 -21.57
C ARG A 241 -6.54 18.90 -22.63
N SER A 242 -5.63 18.14 -23.23
CA SER A 242 -4.55 18.68 -24.06
C SER A 242 -4.24 17.83 -25.29
N THR A 243 -5.11 16.89 -25.64
CA THR A 243 -5.01 16.16 -26.90
C THR A 243 -6.31 16.23 -27.68
N ASN A 244 -6.19 16.21 -29.01
CA ASN A 244 -7.34 15.97 -29.87
C ASN A 244 -7.62 14.46 -29.93
N PHE A 245 -8.70 14.02 -29.28
CA PHE A 245 -9.12 12.62 -29.29
C PHE A 245 -9.27 12.10 -30.72
N GLY A 246 -8.70 10.92 -31.00
CA GLY A 246 -8.74 10.28 -32.33
C GLY A 246 -7.63 10.70 -33.30
N ARG A 247 -6.81 11.73 -33.00
CA ARG A 247 -5.64 12.09 -33.81
C ARG A 247 -4.35 11.97 -32.99
N ASN A 248 -3.64 10.85 -33.09
CA ASN A 248 -2.31 10.62 -32.49
C ASN A 248 -2.11 11.28 -31.10
N ALA A 249 -2.97 10.96 -30.14
CA ALA A 249 -2.93 11.54 -28.80
C ALA A 249 -1.58 11.29 -28.09
N MET A 250 -0.99 10.10 -28.30
CA MET A 250 0.32 9.74 -27.75
C MET A 250 1.43 10.65 -28.26
N GLY A 251 1.49 10.92 -29.57
CA GLY A 251 2.47 11.85 -30.14
C GLY A 251 2.33 13.26 -29.55
N GLN A 252 1.09 13.72 -29.34
CA GLN A 252 0.83 15.04 -28.73
C GLN A 252 1.29 15.10 -27.25
N ILE A 253 1.06 14.03 -26.49
CA ILE A 253 1.53 13.90 -25.09
C ILE A 253 3.06 13.93 -25.04
N MET A 254 3.73 13.12 -25.87
CA MET A 254 5.19 13.08 -25.93
C MET A 254 5.79 14.43 -26.33
N ALA A 255 5.21 15.09 -27.34
CA ALA A 255 5.63 16.43 -27.76
C ALA A 255 5.40 17.48 -26.66
N LYS A 256 4.36 17.35 -25.84
CA LYS A 256 4.12 18.23 -24.69
C LYS A 256 5.17 18.00 -23.60
N GLN A 257 5.45 16.74 -23.26
CA GLN A 257 6.47 16.38 -22.28
C GLN A 257 7.85 16.89 -22.69
N TYR A 258 8.21 16.71 -23.97
CA TYR A 258 9.47 17.21 -24.53
C TYR A 258 9.59 18.75 -24.41
N ARG A 259 8.52 19.49 -24.76
CA ARG A 259 8.48 20.95 -24.60
C ARG A 259 8.67 21.39 -23.15
N LEU A 260 8.04 20.71 -22.19
CA LEU A 260 8.19 21.01 -20.77
C LEU A 260 9.63 20.76 -20.28
N HIS A 261 10.27 19.68 -20.74
CA HIS A 261 11.66 19.39 -20.41
C HIS A 261 12.61 20.50 -20.92
N LEU A 262 12.48 20.91 -22.19
CA LEU A 262 13.29 21.99 -22.76
C LEU A 262 13.13 23.31 -21.99
N LEU A 263 11.91 23.63 -21.55
CA LEU A 263 11.66 24.84 -20.76
C LEU A 263 12.30 24.76 -19.37
N ALA A 264 12.21 23.61 -18.71
CA ALA A 264 12.85 23.39 -17.42
C ALA A 264 14.38 23.54 -17.50
N ASP A 265 15.01 22.98 -18.53
CA ASP A 265 16.46 23.10 -18.75
C ASP A 265 16.89 24.56 -18.95
N ARG A 266 16.14 25.31 -19.74
CA ARG A 266 16.41 26.74 -20.00
C ARG A 266 16.30 27.58 -18.73
N CYS A 267 15.27 27.35 -17.90
CA CYS A 267 15.11 28.03 -16.62
C CYS A 267 16.23 27.70 -15.64
N THR A 268 16.68 26.44 -15.62
CA THR A 268 17.76 25.98 -14.73
C THR A 268 19.11 26.59 -15.12
N ARG A 269 19.41 26.68 -16.42
CA ARG A 269 20.61 27.36 -16.93
C ARG A 269 20.62 28.85 -16.59
N LYS A 270 19.48 29.54 -16.73
CA LYS A 270 19.35 30.95 -16.32
C LYS A 270 19.61 31.16 -14.83
N LYS A 271 19.07 30.29 -13.95
CA LYS A 271 19.33 30.40 -12.50
C LYS A 271 20.80 30.18 -12.12
N LYS A 272 21.50 29.26 -12.78
CA LYS A 272 22.94 29.03 -12.53
C LYS A 272 23.79 30.24 -12.93
N LEU A 273 23.47 30.89 -14.05
CA LEU A 273 24.16 32.10 -14.52
C LEU A 273 23.94 33.30 -13.59
N VAL A 274 22.79 33.39 -12.92
CA VAL A 274 22.49 34.47 -11.96
C VAL A 274 23.17 34.25 -10.61
N ASN A 275 23.40 33.00 -10.20
CA ASN A 275 24.06 32.66 -8.93
C ASN A 275 25.59 32.54 -9.03
N SER A 276 26.17 32.75 -10.21
CA SER A 276 27.61 32.71 -10.48
C SER A 276 28.23 34.09 -10.72
N VAL A 277 27.52 35.15 -10.31
CA VAL A 277 27.95 36.56 -10.38
C VAL A 277 28.03 37.10 -8.96
#